data_AF-W2XT71-F1
#
_entry.id   AF-W2XT71-F1
#
_cell.length_a   1.000
_cell.length_b   1.000
_cell.length_c   1.000
_cell.angle_alpha   90.00
_cell.angle_beta   90.00
_cell.angle_gamma   90.00
#
_symmetry.space_group_name_H-M   'P 1'
#
loop_
_entity.id
_entity.type
_entity.pdbx_description
1 polymer ?
#
loop_
_entity_poly.entity_id
_entity_poly.type
_entity_poly.pdbx_seq_one_letter_code
_entity_poly.pdbx_strand_id
1 'polypeptide(L)'
;MMRRKETKVLLTLEEVREAFEQQTPLAVKDTLGVIHEAQFLMNLEQNVVDVPLRTSTYVFGDIHGQFYDLMQLMDAVGIADLAERDVQLVFMGDYVDRGAFSCEVMLYLLLLKIRFSDKVVLLRGNHECESISSFYGFRNECRVKYGISAYYHFLSCFQSMPVAATLSTSRGKVFCVHGGLSPELKTIEDIQMMDRRREIPTTGLLCDLLWSDPKTPHSREMATDVDTQPVWESNQARGCSYYFNAAAVFEFLTNNKLLSMLRAHEYEDEGFTFHFNSEEYQKLDTREDKSMPPLLTVFSAPNYCDSYGNTAAYLLFRNEPFSWEIQQIKSAGHPAPPIASAERGSDMWRLFNQTLPFLPASKEFFEEVLWLAEGHRAQMRVACELNSIDHNEVDASATVVEEEHEDPAERRRRLTSEMHPQAIRKVLDDEVNKWELVEEASAHSSGQASPRIHRRPSLGNMDEHQIDERPNLLTPQELDTIKLMFSLMDTDGSLELSSTKVSKFILNILALQTLTPIWMLWIMTAMVWWILRIFSRGLQ
;
A
#
# COMPACT_ATOMS: atom_id res chain seq x y z
N MET A 1 -3.73 39.30 -8.68
CA MET A 1 -2.99 38.83 -7.49
C MET A 1 -3.90 39.00 -6.27
N MET A 2 -4.68 37.97 -5.92
CA MET A 2 -5.50 37.99 -4.70
C MET A 2 -4.54 37.98 -3.50
N ARG A 3 -4.65 38.95 -2.58
CA ARG A 3 -3.91 38.96 -1.32
C ARG A 3 -4.37 37.76 -0.48
N ARG A 4 -3.64 36.64 -0.54
CA ARG A 4 -3.80 35.54 0.40
C ARG A 4 -3.38 36.05 1.78
N LYS A 5 -4.23 35.86 2.79
CA LYS A 5 -3.76 35.92 4.18
C LYS A 5 -2.89 34.70 4.38
N GLU A 6 -1.60 34.91 4.55
CA GLU A 6 -0.64 33.88 4.93
C GLU A 6 -1.16 33.19 6.20
N THR A 7 -1.40 31.88 6.12
CA THR A 7 -1.82 31.11 7.30
C THR A 7 -0.57 30.86 8.13
N LYS A 8 -0.39 31.66 9.18
CA LYS A 8 0.77 31.50 10.05
C LYS A 8 0.62 30.21 10.86
N VAL A 9 1.31 29.15 10.44
CA VAL A 9 1.46 27.90 11.21
C VAL A 9 2.46 28.16 12.34
N LEU A 10 1.99 28.10 13.59
CA LEU A 10 2.80 28.42 14.78
C LEU A 10 3.45 27.21 15.43
N LEU A 11 3.05 26.00 15.04
CA LEU A 11 3.54 24.74 15.58
C LEU A 11 5.04 24.55 15.34
N THR A 12 5.77 24.09 16.35
CA THR A 12 7.15 23.58 16.18
C THR A 12 7.16 22.07 15.93
N LEU A 13 8.28 21.56 15.41
CA LEU A 13 8.43 20.12 15.16
C LEU A 13 8.47 19.33 16.47
N GLU A 14 9.08 19.91 17.50
CA GLU A 14 9.20 19.33 18.84
C GLU A 14 7.82 19.21 19.50
N GLU A 15 7.01 20.27 19.46
CA GLU A 15 5.64 20.28 19.99
C GLU A 15 4.76 19.22 19.31
N VAL A 16 4.85 19.12 17.98
CA VAL A 16 4.06 18.14 17.21
C VAL A 16 4.54 16.72 17.46
N ARG A 17 5.86 16.49 17.53
CA ARG A 17 6.42 15.18 17.87
C ARG A 17 5.95 14.73 19.24
N GLU A 18 6.09 15.58 20.25
CA GLU A 18 5.69 15.25 21.63
C GLU A 18 4.20 14.90 21.71
N ALA A 19 3.34 15.69 21.06
CA ALA A 19 1.91 15.41 21.01
C ALA A 19 1.61 14.04 20.38
N PHE A 20 2.23 13.72 19.24
CA PHE A 20 1.99 12.48 18.51
C PHE A 20 2.59 11.25 19.21
N GLU A 21 3.77 11.35 19.83
CA GLU A 21 4.32 10.28 20.66
C GLU A 21 3.41 9.94 21.85
N GLN A 22 2.71 10.95 22.39
CA GLN A 22 1.68 10.82 23.43
C GLN A 22 0.28 10.48 22.88
N GLN A 23 0.15 10.16 21.58
CA GLN A 23 -1.12 9.86 20.90
C GLN A 23 -2.18 10.98 21.00
N THR A 24 -1.74 12.23 21.13
CA THR A 24 -2.63 13.39 21.19
C THR A 24 -2.77 13.98 19.79
N PRO A 25 -3.97 13.97 19.17
CA PRO A 25 -4.18 14.60 17.88
C PRO A 25 -4.08 16.13 17.98
N LEU A 26 -3.64 16.78 16.90
CA LEU A 26 -3.65 18.24 16.83
C LEU A 26 -5.09 18.79 16.82
N ALA A 27 -5.25 20.06 17.14
CA ALA A 27 -6.53 20.72 16.92
C ALA A 27 -6.85 20.75 15.42
N VAL A 28 -8.09 20.42 15.03
CA VAL A 28 -8.51 20.38 13.61
C VAL A 28 -8.16 21.67 12.85
N LYS A 29 -8.26 22.82 13.51
CA LYS A 29 -7.85 24.11 12.93
C LYS A 29 -6.38 24.13 12.53
N ASP A 30 -5.49 23.61 13.39
CA ASP A 30 -4.05 23.60 13.14
C ASP A 30 -3.70 22.54 12.10
N THR A 31 -4.35 21.36 12.16
CA THR A 31 -4.29 20.32 11.12
C THR A 31 -4.58 20.90 9.74
N LEU A 32 -5.72 21.59 9.57
CA LEU A 32 -6.08 22.20 8.29
C LEU A 32 -5.11 23.31 7.88
N GLY A 33 -4.59 24.08 8.85
CA GLY A 33 -3.57 25.11 8.61
C GLY A 33 -2.29 24.53 8.02
N VAL A 34 -1.79 23.42 8.58
CA VAL A 34 -0.62 22.68 8.06
C VAL A 34 -0.89 22.17 6.65
N ILE A 35 -2.02 21.49 6.43
CA ILE A 35 -2.36 20.92 5.12
C ILE A 35 -2.40 22.01 4.03
N HIS A 36 -3.11 23.12 4.29
CA HIS A 36 -3.29 24.18 3.29
C HIS A 36 -2.00 24.94 2.99
N GLU A 37 -1.13 25.12 3.97
CA GLU A 37 0.13 25.83 3.76
C GLU A 37 1.14 24.97 3.00
N ALA A 38 1.28 23.69 3.35
CA ALA A 38 2.11 22.77 2.59
C ALA A 38 1.59 22.58 1.15
N GLN A 39 0.28 22.44 0.97
CA GLN A 39 -0.35 22.39 -0.36
C GLN A 39 -0.03 23.63 -1.19
N PHE A 40 -0.03 24.82 -0.58
CA PHE A 40 0.33 26.05 -1.29
C PHE A 40 1.78 26.00 -1.77
N LEU A 41 2.72 25.60 -0.92
CA LEU A 41 4.13 25.48 -1.28
C LEU A 41 4.34 24.47 -2.41
N MET A 42 3.77 23.26 -2.28
CA MET A 42 3.91 22.21 -3.29
C MET A 42 3.25 22.58 -4.63
N ASN A 43 2.20 23.42 -4.62
CA ASN A 43 1.63 23.94 -5.86
C ASN A 43 2.57 24.85 -6.65
N LEU A 44 3.54 25.50 -5.98
CA LEU A 44 4.56 26.32 -6.63
C LEU A 44 5.67 25.46 -7.24
N GLU A 45 5.80 24.21 -6.81
CA GLU A 45 6.81 23.28 -7.32
C GLU A 45 6.43 22.72 -8.70
N GLN A 46 7.46 22.42 -9.49
CA GLN A 46 7.34 21.75 -10.77
C GLN A 46 6.93 20.28 -10.60
N ASN A 47 6.60 19.60 -11.71
CA ASN A 47 6.29 18.16 -11.64
C ASN A 47 7.53 17.35 -11.29
N VAL A 48 8.68 17.77 -11.85
CA VAL A 48 10.00 17.27 -11.48
C VAL A 48 10.73 18.37 -10.72
N VAL A 49 11.03 18.12 -9.44
CA VAL A 49 11.77 19.08 -8.60
C VAL A 49 13.26 18.98 -8.90
N ASP A 50 13.89 20.08 -9.30
CA ASP A 50 15.34 20.19 -9.34
C ASP A 50 15.87 20.33 -7.91
N VAL A 51 16.45 19.25 -7.38
CA VAL A 51 17.02 19.24 -6.03
C VAL A 51 18.47 19.70 -6.13
N PRO A 52 18.81 20.85 -5.52
CA PRO A 52 20.11 21.49 -5.72
C PRO A 52 21.24 20.69 -5.08
N LEU A 53 22.48 21.00 -5.49
CA LEU A 53 23.66 20.42 -4.85
C LEU A 53 23.81 20.99 -3.42
N ARG A 54 23.91 20.10 -2.44
CA ARG A 54 24.24 20.40 -1.03
C ARG A 54 25.33 19.48 -0.50
N THR A 55 25.87 19.78 0.66
CA THR A 55 26.89 18.94 1.33
C THR A 55 26.42 17.50 1.51
N SER A 56 25.16 17.31 1.96
CA SER A 56 24.55 15.98 2.02
C SER A 56 23.09 15.96 1.61
N THR A 57 22.65 14.83 1.05
CA THR A 57 21.24 14.57 0.73
C THR A 57 20.82 13.21 1.26
N TYR A 58 19.68 13.18 1.96
CA TYR A 58 19.05 11.97 2.44
C TYR A 58 17.86 11.63 1.53
N VAL A 59 17.77 10.38 1.09
CA VAL A 59 16.65 9.91 0.25
C VAL A 59 15.95 8.74 0.94
N PHE A 60 14.65 8.87 1.15
CA PHE A 60 13.79 7.91 1.83
C PHE A 60 12.77 7.32 0.85
N GLY A 61 12.49 6.03 1.01
CA GLY A 61 11.40 5.32 0.34
C GLY A 61 10.10 5.40 1.16
N ASP A 62 9.31 4.33 1.08
CA ASP A 62 7.98 4.23 1.67
C ASP A 62 8.02 4.29 3.21
N ILE A 63 6.98 4.88 3.81
CA ILE A 63 6.84 5.08 5.27
C ILE A 63 5.56 4.43 5.83
N HIS A 64 4.47 4.39 5.05
CA HIS A 64 3.22 3.68 5.38
C HIS A 64 2.70 3.86 6.81
N GLY A 65 2.53 5.11 7.25
CA GLY A 65 1.94 5.40 8.55
C GLY A 65 2.71 4.89 9.77
N GLN A 66 4.01 4.57 9.61
CA GLN A 66 4.89 4.15 10.69
C GLN A 66 5.57 5.36 11.36
N PHE A 67 4.80 6.15 12.11
CA PHE A 67 5.27 7.40 12.73
C PHE A 67 6.49 7.23 13.65
N TYR A 68 6.54 6.18 14.46
CA TYR A 68 7.64 5.96 15.41
C TYR A 68 8.95 5.59 14.70
N ASP A 69 8.86 4.83 13.60
CA ASP A 69 10.00 4.55 12.73
C ASP A 69 10.46 5.81 11.99
N LEU A 70 9.53 6.65 11.53
CA LEU A 70 9.85 7.96 10.98
C LEU A 70 10.61 8.82 12.01
N MET A 71 10.23 8.83 13.28
CA MET A 71 10.98 9.58 14.30
C MET A 71 12.40 9.05 14.48
N GLN A 72 12.63 7.73 14.40
CA GLN A 72 14.00 7.19 14.38
C GLN A 72 14.80 7.67 13.18
N LEU A 73 14.18 7.69 11.98
CA LEU A 73 14.81 8.24 10.78
C LEU A 73 15.18 9.72 10.97
N MET A 74 14.28 10.51 11.57
CA MET A 74 14.52 11.94 11.83
C MET A 74 15.63 12.16 12.86
N ASP A 75 15.72 11.30 13.87
CA ASP A 75 16.81 11.33 14.85
C ASP A 75 18.16 10.96 14.20
N ALA A 76 18.18 9.94 13.33
CA ALA A 76 19.38 9.55 12.59
C ALA A 76 19.88 10.66 11.63
N VAL A 77 18.95 11.42 11.04
CA VAL A 77 19.27 12.61 10.24
C VAL A 77 19.82 13.75 11.10
N GLY A 78 19.41 13.84 12.36
CA GLY A 78 19.68 15.00 13.23
C GLY A 78 18.78 16.18 12.89
N ILE A 79 17.46 15.97 12.92
CA ILE A 79 16.47 16.95 12.45
C ILE A 79 16.48 18.28 13.21
N ALA A 80 16.88 18.26 14.49
CA ALA A 80 16.97 19.44 15.34
C ALA A 80 17.95 20.50 14.78
N ASP A 81 19.03 20.05 14.14
CA ASP A 81 20.08 20.91 13.60
C ASP A 81 19.90 21.17 12.08
N LEU A 82 18.78 20.74 11.49
CA LEU A 82 18.56 20.82 10.05
C LEU A 82 18.61 22.28 9.55
N ALA A 83 18.16 23.24 10.34
CA ALA A 83 18.19 24.67 10.00
C ALA A 83 19.62 25.15 9.68
N GLU A 84 20.60 24.71 10.48
CA GLU A 84 21.98 25.19 10.48
C GLU A 84 22.87 24.41 9.50
N ARG A 85 22.46 23.20 9.11
CA ARG A 85 23.22 22.31 8.24
C ARG A 85 22.91 22.50 6.77
N ASP A 86 23.92 22.32 5.90
CA ASP A 86 23.73 22.28 4.45
C ASP A 86 23.31 20.87 3.99
N VAL A 87 22.06 20.52 4.29
CA VAL A 87 21.47 19.21 4.11
C VAL A 87 20.08 19.35 3.49
N GLN A 88 19.66 18.34 2.74
CA GLN A 88 18.30 18.21 2.23
C GLN A 88 17.78 16.78 2.33
N LEU A 89 16.46 16.66 2.33
CA LEU A 89 15.70 15.42 2.50
C LEU A 89 14.76 15.26 1.31
N VAL A 90 14.78 14.09 0.68
CA VAL A 90 13.88 13.71 -0.41
C VAL A 90 13.12 12.47 0.02
N PHE A 91 11.80 12.55 0.02
CA PHE A 91 10.94 11.40 0.30
C PHE A 91 10.21 11.00 -0.98
N MET A 92 10.23 9.70 -1.29
CA MET A 92 9.75 9.17 -2.57
C MET A 92 8.28 8.74 -2.57
N GLY A 93 7.46 9.14 -1.58
CA GLY A 93 6.03 8.84 -1.53
C GLY A 93 5.65 7.74 -0.53
N ASP A 94 4.38 7.34 -0.57
CA ASP A 94 3.79 6.28 0.25
C ASP A 94 3.96 6.52 1.75
N TYR A 95 3.36 7.62 2.18
CA TYR A 95 3.38 8.09 3.55
C TYR A 95 2.25 7.49 4.38
N VAL A 96 1.14 7.14 3.73
CA VAL A 96 -0.12 6.76 4.36
C VAL A 96 -0.47 5.30 4.10
N ASP A 97 -1.54 4.87 4.78
CA ASP A 97 -2.08 3.53 4.77
C ASP A 97 -1.16 2.49 5.41
N ARG A 98 -1.73 1.30 5.70
CA ARG A 98 -1.05 0.09 6.19
C ARG A 98 -0.47 0.17 7.62
N GLY A 99 -0.01 1.34 8.05
CA GLY A 99 0.26 1.68 9.45
C GLY A 99 -0.82 2.56 10.07
N ALA A 100 -0.91 2.55 11.41
CA ALA A 100 -1.99 3.19 12.16
C ALA A 100 -1.79 4.70 12.45
N PHE A 101 -0.66 5.27 12.02
CA PHE A 101 -0.25 6.63 12.33
C PHE A 101 -0.01 7.46 11.06
N SER A 102 -0.82 7.25 10.01
CA SER A 102 -0.69 7.94 8.73
C SER A 102 -0.94 9.44 8.85
N CYS A 103 -1.88 9.86 9.72
CA CYS A 103 -2.12 11.28 9.96
C CYS A 103 -0.91 11.94 10.62
N GLU A 104 -0.28 11.28 11.59
CA GLU A 104 0.90 11.76 12.31
C GLU A 104 2.09 11.90 11.36
N VAL A 105 2.35 10.86 10.54
CA VAL A 105 3.38 10.89 9.48
C VAL A 105 3.15 12.07 8.56
N MET A 106 1.96 12.19 7.97
CA MET A 106 1.68 13.25 7.01
C MET A 106 1.77 14.64 7.64
N LEU A 107 1.18 14.87 8.81
CA LEU A 107 1.19 16.18 9.44
C LEU A 107 2.60 16.60 9.85
N TYR A 108 3.42 15.66 10.33
CA TYR A 108 4.81 15.93 10.66
C TYR A 108 5.62 16.29 9.41
N LEU A 109 5.52 15.51 8.32
CA LEU A 109 6.24 15.77 7.06
C LEU A 109 5.79 17.07 6.39
N LEU A 110 4.49 17.38 6.41
CA LEU A 110 3.98 18.66 5.88
C LEU A 110 4.46 19.85 6.71
N LEU A 111 4.51 19.72 8.04
CA LEU A 111 5.10 20.75 8.90
C LEU A 111 6.59 20.92 8.59
N LEU A 112 7.32 19.83 8.39
CA LEU A 112 8.72 19.85 8.00
C LEU A 112 8.93 20.56 6.65
N LYS A 113 8.05 20.30 5.66
CA LYS A 113 8.02 21.00 4.37
C LYS A 113 7.77 22.50 4.53
N ILE A 114 6.87 22.91 5.44
CA ILE A 114 6.60 24.33 5.70
C ILE A 114 7.82 25.00 6.35
N ARG A 115 8.46 24.34 7.32
CA ARG A 115 9.61 24.91 8.04
C ARG A 115 10.87 24.98 7.18
N PHE A 116 11.06 24.03 6.28
CA PHE A 116 12.29 23.88 5.49
C PHE A 116 11.99 23.66 4.00
N SER A 117 11.20 24.57 3.43
CA SER A 117 10.70 24.43 2.05
C SER A 117 11.79 24.30 0.97
N ASP A 118 13.00 24.81 1.23
CA ASP A 118 14.19 24.73 0.37
C ASP A 118 15.07 23.49 0.62
N LYS A 119 14.78 22.70 1.66
CA LYS A 119 15.53 21.50 2.05
C LYS A 119 14.71 20.23 1.97
N VAL A 120 13.39 20.29 1.88
CA VAL A 120 12.53 19.11 1.99
C VAL A 120 11.68 18.96 0.75
N VAL A 121 11.77 17.80 0.12
CA VAL A 121 10.99 17.43 -1.07
C VAL A 121 10.15 16.22 -0.72
N LEU A 122 8.84 16.32 -0.96
CA LEU A 122 7.87 15.25 -0.75
C LEU A 122 7.30 14.87 -2.12
N LEU A 123 7.71 13.72 -2.65
CA LEU A 123 7.15 13.19 -3.88
C LEU A 123 5.83 12.46 -3.59
N ARG A 124 4.98 12.35 -4.60
CA ARG A 124 3.74 11.59 -4.55
C ARG A 124 4.02 10.11 -4.75
N GLY A 125 3.48 9.25 -3.90
CA GLY A 125 3.39 7.81 -4.11
C GLY A 125 2.02 7.39 -4.63
N ASN A 126 1.82 6.09 -4.82
CA ASN A 126 0.52 5.59 -5.29
C ASN A 126 -0.55 5.60 -4.19
N HIS A 127 -0.17 5.61 -2.91
CA HIS A 127 -1.11 5.71 -1.78
C HIS A 127 -1.68 7.11 -1.58
N GLU A 128 -1.02 8.15 -2.11
CA GLU A 128 -1.47 9.54 -2.06
C GLU A 128 -2.57 9.85 -3.11
N CYS A 129 -3.65 9.06 -3.09
CA CYS A 129 -4.83 9.22 -3.93
C CYS A 129 -6.09 8.63 -3.26
N GLU A 130 -7.28 9.01 -3.75
CA GLU A 130 -8.55 8.54 -3.20
C GLU A 130 -8.76 7.05 -3.46
N SER A 131 -8.39 6.57 -4.66
CA SER A 131 -8.63 5.18 -5.07
C SER A 131 -7.93 4.16 -4.16
N ILE A 132 -6.82 4.52 -3.52
CA ILE A 132 -6.06 3.67 -2.59
C ILE A 132 -6.40 4.01 -1.14
N SER A 133 -6.25 5.27 -0.74
CA SER A 133 -6.39 5.68 0.67
C SER A 133 -7.80 5.55 1.25
N SER A 134 -8.82 5.41 0.39
CA SER A 134 -10.19 5.10 0.83
C SER A 134 -10.37 3.64 1.27
N PHE A 135 -9.46 2.75 0.86
CA PHE A 135 -9.47 1.32 1.12
C PHE A 135 -8.49 0.91 2.21
N TYR A 136 -7.25 1.40 2.17
CA TYR A 136 -6.15 0.90 3.00
C TYR A 136 -5.94 1.67 4.33
N GLY A 137 -7.00 2.31 4.82
CA GLY A 137 -7.13 2.73 6.22
C GLY A 137 -7.07 4.24 6.46
N PHE A 138 -6.36 5.01 5.63
CA PHE A 138 -6.13 6.44 5.89
C PHE A 138 -7.42 7.27 5.97
N ARG A 139 -8.40 7.00 5.10
CA ARG A 139 -9.70 7.67 5.15
C ARG A 139 -10.42 7.47 6.48
N ASN A 140 -10.38 6.25 7.02
CA ASN A 140 -11.01 5.94 8.29
C ASN A 140 -10.22 6.58 9.45
N GLU A 141 -8.90 6.56 9.39
CA GLU A 141 -8.04 7.21 10.37
C GLU A 141 -8.33 8.73 10.46
N CYS A 142 -8.38 9.41 9.31
CA CYS A 142 -8.77 10.83 9.24
C CYS A 142 -10.15 11.07 9.85
N ARG A 143 -11.14 10.23 9.52
CA ARG A 143 -12.51 10.34 10.04
C ARG A 143 -12.54 10.26 11.57
N VAL A 144 -11.75 9.35 12.16
CA VAL A 144 -11.71 9.13 13.61
C VAL A 144 -10.95 10.25 14.33
N LYS A 145 -9.77 10.64 13.83
CA LYS A 145 -8.88 11.59 14.52
C LYS A 145 -9.26 13.07 14.29
N TYR A 146 -9.66 13.43 13.08
CA TYR A 146 -9.84 14.83 12.66
C TYR A 146 -11.19 15.12 11.96
N GLY A 147 -11.96 14.08 11.67
CA GLY A 147 -13.21 14.15 10.90
C GLY A 147 -12.99 14.02 9.39
N ILE A 148 -14.04 13.56 8.68
CA ILE A 148 -13.95 13.22 7.25
C ILE A 148 -13.58 14.41 6.36
N SER A 149 -13.87 15.64 6.79
CA SER A 149 -13.46 16.83 6.03
C SER A 149 -11.94 16.94 5.90
N ALA A 150 -11.17 16.51 6.92
CA ALA A 150 -9.71 16.54 6.88
C ALA A 150 -9.16 15.63 5.77
N TYR A 151 -9.77 14.46 5.56
CA TYR A 151 -9.40 13.53 4.47
C TYR A 151 -9.47 14.19 3.10
N TYR A 152 -10.56 14.90 2.79
CA TYR A 152 -10.69 15.60 1.51
C TYR A 152 -9.69 16.75 1.33
N HIS A 153 -9.26 17.38 2.43
CA HIS A 153 -8.17 18.35 2.38
C HIS A 153 -6.80 17.68 2.13
N PHE A 154 -6.55 16.51 2.72
CA PHE A 154 -5.37 15.71 2.38
C PHE A 154 -5.36 15.30 0.91
N LEU A 155 -6.48 14.83 0.36
CA LEU A 155 -6.57 14.48 -1.07
C LEU A 155 -6.21 15.67 -1.97
N SER A 156 -6.72 16.85 -1.67
CA SER A 156 -6.36 18.06 -2.41
C SER A 156 -4.88 18.43 -2.26
N CYS A 157 -4.29 18.16 -1.10
CA CYS A 157 -2.86 18.34 -0.85
C CYS A 157 -2.01 17.32 -1.63
N PHE A 158 -2.40 16.04 -1.65
CA PHE A 158 -1.74 14.98 -2.40
C PHE A 158 -1.65 15.29 -3.90
N GLN A 159 -2.72 15.83 -4.47
CA GLN A 159 -2.74 16.27 -5.87
C GLN A 159 -1.73 17.40 -6.18
N SER A 160 -1.25 18.14 -5.17
CA SER A 160 -0.24 19.18 -5.38
C SER A 160 1.20 18.66 -5.30
N MET A 161 1.43 17.48 -4.75
CA MET A 161 2.77 16.89 -4.59
C MET A 161 3.45 16.68 -5.95
N PRO A 162 4.74 17.02 -6.10
CA PRO A 162 5.54 16.64 -7.26
C PRO A 162 5.58 15.12 -7.47
N VAL A 163 5.84 14.68 -8.70
CA VAL A 163 5.83 13.24 -9.05
C VAL A 163 7.23 12.65 -9.17
N ALA A 164 8.23 13.50 -9.39
CA ALA A 164 9.62 13.09 -9.46
C ALA A 164 10.55 14.21 -8.98
N ALA A 165 11.83 13.87 -8.80
CA ALA A 165 12.90 14.80 -8.50
C ALA A 165 14.15 14.47 -9.30
N THR A 166 14.98 15.48 -9.55
CA THR A 166 16.32 15.30 -10.10
C THR A 166 17.33 15.84 -9.11
N LEU A 167 18.03 14.93 -8.43
CA LEU A 167 19.05 15.22 -7.44
C LEU A 167 20.39 15.56 -8.09
N SER A 168 20.88 16.78 -7.87
CA SER A 168 22.22 17.16 -8.31
C SER A 168 23.28 16.66 -7.33
N THR A 169 24.26 15.91 -7.84
CA THR A 169 25.45 15.48 -7.11
C THR A 169 26.71 16.02 -7.78
N SER A 170 27.88 15.91 -7.13
CA SER A 170 29.16 16.33 -7.70
C SER A 170 29.64 15.43 -8.85
N ARG A 171 28.95 14.30 -9.13
CA ARG A 171 29.23 13.38 -10.26
C ARG A 171 28.20 13.41 -11.37
N GLY A 172 27.01 13.96 -11.13
CA GLY A 172 25.92 13.94 -12.09
C GLY A 172 24.56 14.04 -11.42
N LYS A 173 23.51 13.88 -12.22
CA LYS A 173 22.12 13.95 -11.74
C LYS A 173 21.57 12.56 -11.47
N VAL A 174 20.84 12.39 -10.37
CA VAL A 174 20.13 11.17 -10.02
C VAL A 174 18.63 11.43 -10.12
N PHE A 175 17.90 10.59 -10.85
CA PHE A 175 16.45 10.73 -10.99
C PHE A 175 15.73 9.95 -9.89
N CYS A 176 14.82 10.60 -9.16
CA CYS A 176 14.05 9.97 -8.09
C CYS A 176 12.57 9.97 -8.47
N VAL A 177 11.91 8.82 -8.36
CA VAL A 177 10.49 8.62 -8.66
C VAL A 177 9.93 7.56 -7.72
N HIS A 178 8.63 7.54 -7.44
CA HIS A 178 8.05 6.50 -6.58
C HIS A 178 8.00 5.13 -7.29
N GLY A 179 7.25 5.11 -8.41
CA GLY A 179 7.05 4.00 -9.32
C GLY A 179 8.30 3.73 -10.15
N GLY A 180 8.20 3.94 -11.46
CA GLY A 180 9.35 3.79 -12.33
C GLY A 180 9.17 4.49 -13.67
N LEU A 181 9.35 3.74 -14.74
CA LEU A 181 9.32 4.27 -16.11
C LEU A 181 7.99 3.98 -16.80
N SER A 182 7.73 4.69 -17.89
CA SER A 182 6.55 4.53 -18.73
C SER A 182 6.96 4.34 -20.19
N PRO A 183 6.20 3.59 -21.01
CA PRO A 183 6.39 3.60 -22.46
C PRO A 183 6.19 5.00 -23.08
N GLU A 184 5.49 5.90 -22.38
CA GLU A 184 5.30 7.29 -22.79
C GLU A 184 6.45 8.22 -22.34
N LEU A 185 7.37 7.72 -21.50
CA LEU A 185 8.45 8.51 -20.90
C LEU A 185 9.76 8.34 -21.68
N LYS A 186 10.19 9.39 -22.37
CA LYS A 186 11.50 9.42 -23.06
C LYS A 186 12.46 10.37 -22.37
N THR A 187 11.97 11.55 -21.99
CA THR A 187 12.77 12.56 -21.30
C THR A 187 12.08 13.13 -20.07
N ILE A 188 12.84 13.76 -19.18
CA ILE A 188 12.32 14.43 -17.99
C ILE A 188 11.29 15.52 -18.36
N GLU A 189 11.43 16.15 -19.52
CA GLU A 189 10.48 17.15 -20.04
C GLU A 189 9.09 16.58 -20.28
N ASP A 190 8.96 15.30 -20.64
CA ASP A 190 7.66 14.64 -20.80
C ASP A 190 6.84 14.70 -19.51
N ILE A 191 7.51 14.54 -18.36
CA ILE A 191 6.88 14.64 -17.04
C ILE A 191 6.45 16.07 -16.73
N GLN A 192 7.22 17.07 -17.16
CA GLN A 192 6.89 18.49 -16.92
C GLN A 192 5.65 18.96 -17.68
N MET A 193 5.33 18.32 -18.81
CA MET A 193 4.16 18.66 -19.64
C MET A 193 2.84 18.10 -19.10
N MET A 194 2.89 17.15 -18.17
CA MET A 194 1.73 16.48 -17.60
C MET A 194 0.98 17.37 -16.59
N ASP A 195 -0.34 17.18 -16.45
CA ASP A 195 -1.07 17.71 -15.29
C ASP A 195 -1.12 16.68 -14.15
N ARG A 196 -0.36 16.95 -13.09
CA ARG A 196 -0.34 16.11 -11.88
C ARG A 196 -1.49 16.39 -10.90
N ARG A 197 -2.19 17.54 -11.04
CA ARG A 197 -3.18 18.04 -10.06
C ARG A 197 -4.55 17.40 -10.23
N ARG A 198 -4.55 16.08 -10.22
CA ARG A 198 -5.71 15.23 -10.45
C ARG A 198 -5.58 13.92 -9.68
N GLU A 199 -6.69 13.21 -9.61
CA GLU A 199 -6.67 11.82 -9.17
C GLU A 199 -5.81 10.96 -10.12
N ILE A 200 -5.13 9.95 -9.56
CA ILE A 200 -4.26 9.07 -10.34
C ILE A 200 -5.16 8.23 -11.27
N PRO A 201 -4.98 8.30 -12.60
CA PRO A 201 -5.69 7.44 -13.53
C PRO A 201 -5.16 6.01 -13.44
N THR A 202 -5.88 5.03 -14.00
CA THR A 202 -5.40 3.64 -14.08
C THR A 202 -4.45 3.36 -15.24
N THR A 203 -4.22 4.32 -16.13
CA THR A 203 -3.34 4.20 -17.29
C THR A 203 -2.66 5.53 -17.63
N GLY A 204 -1.57 5.46 -18.39
CA GLY A 204 -0.83 6.61 -18.90
C GLY A 204 0.25 7.10 -17.95
N LEU A 205 1.05 8.08 -18.39
CA LEU A 205 2.28 8.50 -17.71
C LEU A 205 2.18 8.70 -16.18
N LEU A 206 1.12 9.37 -15.67
CA LEU A 206 0.96 9.58 -14.22
C LEU A 206 0.77 8.26 -13.46
N CYS A 207 0.04 7.31 -14.03
CA CYS A 207 -0.13 5.98 -13.45
C CYS A 207 1.24 5.30 -13.39
N ASP A 208 1.96 5.29 -14.52
CA ASP A 208 3.19 4.52 -14.65
C ASP A 208 4.32 5.03 -13.76
N LEU A 209 4.49 6.35 -13.66
CA LEU A 209 5.45 6.96 -12.73
C LEU A 209 5.20 6.57 -11.26
N LEU A 210 4.00 6.11 -10.91
CA LEU A 210 3.63 5.76 -9.54
C LEU A 210 3.42 4.25 -9.33
N TRP A 211 3.27 3.45 -10.39
CA TRP A 211 2.87 2.04 -10.30
C TRP A 211 3.74 1.05 -11.08
N SER A 212 4.62 1.51 -11.97
CA SER A 212 5.44 0.58 -12.76
C SER A 212 6.54 -0.06 -11.90
N ASP A 213 6.87 -1.31 -12.17
CA ASP A 213 7.90 -2.06 -11.46
C ASP A 213 9.02 -2.53 -12.43
N PRO A 214 10.27 -2.65 -11.98
CA PRO A 214 11.30 -3.31 -12.78
C PRO A 214 10.97 -4.78 -12.98
N LYS A 215 11.20 -5.31 -14.18
CA LYS A 215 11.03 -6.75 -14.44
C LYS A 215 12.05 -7.53 -13.61
N THR A 216 11.57 -8.33 -12.66
CA THR A 216 12.44 -9.27 -11.94
C THR A 216 12.97 -10.30 -12.93
N PRO A 217 14.28 -10.60 -12.94
CA PRO A 217 14.79 -11.71 -13.71
C PRO A 217 14.18 -12.97 -13.10
N HIS A 218 13.18 -13.56 -13.77
CA HIS A 218 12.70 -14.89 -13.41
C HIS A 218 13.92 -15.80 -13.34
N SER A 219 14.04 -16.52 -12.22
CA SER A 219 14.94 -17.64 -11.92
C SER A 219 16.22 -17.76 -12.77
N ARG A 220 17.34 -18.07 -12.13
CA ARG A 220 18.66 -18.30 -12.75
C ARG A 220 18.74 -19.40 -13.84
N GLU A 221 17.65 -19.77 -14.51
CA GLU A 221 17.65 -20.36 -15.83
C GLU A 221 18.19 -19.36 -16.85
N MET A 222 19.52 -19.34 -16.97
CA MET A 222 20.29 -19.00 -18.16
C MET A 222 19.51 -18.43 -19.35
N ALA A 223 18.93 -17.23 -19.23
CA ALA A 223 18.63 -16.42 -20.39
C ALA A 223 20.00 -16.00 -20.94
N THR A 224 20.50 -16.75 -21.92
CA THR A 224 21.86 -16.57 -22.46
C THR A 224 22.06 -15.20 -23.11
N ASP A 225 20.96 -14.50 -23.42
CA ASP A 225 20.96 -13.17 -24.00
C ASP A 225 20.02 -12.23 -23.23
N VAL A 226 20.58 -11.10 -22.78
CA VAL A 226 19.82 -9.99 -22.20
C VAL A 226 19.11 -9.25 -23.33
N ASP A 227 17.82 -8.93 -23.13
CA ASP A 227 17.06 -8.12 -24.08
C ASP A 227 17.75 -6.77 -24.32
N THR A 228 18.09 -6.50 -25.58
CA THR A 228 18.79 -5.27 -25.98
C THR A 228 17.84 -4.12 -26.32
N GLN A 229 16.53 -4.38 -26.36
CA GLN A 229 15.49 -3.41 -26.69
C GLN A 229 14.56 -3.18 -25.49
N PRO A 230 14.01 -1.97 -25.31
CA PRO A 230 13.00 -1.73 -24.30
C PRO A 230 11.79 -2.64 -24.48
N VAL A 231 11.42 -3.34 -23.42
CA VAL A 231 10.23 -4.21 -23.36
C VAL A 231 9.34 -3.73 -22.22
N TRP A 232 8.03 -3.67 -22.50
CA TRP A 232 6.99 -3.26 -21.58
C TRP A 232 5.96 -4.37 -21.48
N GLU A 233 5.84 -4.98 -20.31
CA GLU A 233 4.88 -6.06 -20.04
C GLU A 233 3.81 -5.56 -19.09
N SER A 234 2.59 -6.07 -19.18
CA SER A 234 1.52 -5.68 -18.24
C SER A 234 1.91 -6.07 -16.83
N ASN A 235 1.84 -5.13 -15.87
CA ASN A 235 2.12 -5.44 -14.48
C ASN A 235 0.92 -6.14 -13.84
N GLN A 236 1.01 -7.47 -13.76
CA GLN A 236 -0.07 -8.31 -13.24
C GLN A 236 -0.22 -8.19 -11.73
N ALA A 237 0.88 -8.08 -10.98
CA ALA A 237 0.85 -7.93 -9.52
C ALA A 237 0.12 -6.64 -9.10
N ARG A 238 0.35 -5.53 -9.81
CA ARG A 238 -0.31 -4.25 -9.55
C ARG A 238 -1.69 -4.13 -10.19
N GLY A 239 -2.00 -4.96 -11.19
CA GLY A 239 -3.26 -4.91 -11.96
C GLY A 239 -3.42 -3.66 -12.83
N CYS A 240 -2.37 -2.85 -12.97
CA CYS A 240 -2.27 -1.66 -13.80
C CYS A 240 -0.79 -1.35 -14.09
N SER A 241 -0.51 -0.44 -15.03
CA SER A 241 0.85 -0.09 -15.45
C SER A 241 1.67 -1.28 -16.00
N TYR A 242 3.01 -1.17 -15.97
CA TYR A 242 3.94 -2.02 -16.70
C TYR A 242 5.11 -2.52 -15.85
N TYR A 243 5.62 -3.69 -16.21
CA TYR A 243 6.99 -4.09 -15.92
C TYR A 243 7.92 -3.52 -16.98
N PHE A 244 9.04 -2.92 -16.58
CA PHE A 244 10.07 -2.38 -17.48
C PHE A 244 11.40 -3.11 -17.33
N ASN A 245 12.08 -3.39 -18.45
CA ASN A 245 13.34 -4.14 -18.46
C ASN A 245 14.59 -3.25 -18.36
N ALA A 246 15.76 -3.88 -18.29
CA ALA A 246 17.06 -3.20 -18.20
C ALA A 246 17.31 -2.22 -19.36
N ALA A 247 16.97 -2.61 -20.59
CA ALA A 247 17.16 -1.77 -21.77
C ALA A 247 16.39 -0.45 -21.68
N ALA A 248 15.14 -0.48 -21.20
CA ALA A 248 14.36 0.74 -20.96
C ALA A 248 15.04 1.68 -19.94
N VAL A 249 15.60 1.12 -18.86
CA VAL A 249 16.35 1.89 -17.85
C VAL A 249 17.61 2.53 -18.45
N PHE A 250 18.46 1.76 -19.13
CA PHE A 250 19.69 2.31 -19.71
C PHE A 250 19.43 3.34 -20.80
N GLU A 251 18.40 3.14 -21.64
CA GLU A 251 17.97 4.12 -22.62
C GLU A 251 17.56 5.43 -21.95
N PHE A 252 16.69 5.38 -20.94
CA PHE A 252 16.25 6.55 -20.20
C PHE A 252 17.41 7.29 -19.52
N LEU A 253 18.30 6.56 -18.82
CA LEU A 253 19.45 7.14 -18.14
C LEU A 253 20.41 7.83 -19.13
N THR A 254 20.67 7.20 -20.29
CA THR A 254 21.56 7.76 -21.31
C THR A 254 20.95 8.99 -21.98
N ASN A 255 19.68 8.92 -22.38
CA ASN A 255 18.97 10.03 -23.02
C ASN A 255 18.93 11.29 -22.13
N ASN A 256 18.82 11.09 -20.81
CA ASN A 256 18.69 12.17 -19.83
C ASN A 256 20.01 12.50 -19.12
N LYS A 257 21.13 11.86 -19.50
CA LYS A 257 22.47 12.04 -18.91
C LYS A 257 22.47 11.89 -17.38
N LEU A 258 21.81 10.84 -16.92
CA LEU A 258 21.62 10.54 -15.51
C LEU A 258 22.70 9.55 -15.02
N LEU A 259 23.15 9.79 -13.80
CA LEU A 259 24.04 8.91 -13.06
C LEU A 259 23.31 7.64 -12.63
N SER A 260 22.07 7.76 -12.15
CA SER A 260 21.29 6.64 -11.60
C SER A 260 19.81 7.02 -11.52
N MET A 261 18.96 6.01 -11.32
CA MET A 261 17.56 6.15 -10.95
C MET A 261 17.31 5.54 -9.58
N LEU A 262 16.60 6.26 -8.72
CA LEU A 262 16.16 5.81 -7.41
C LEU A 262 14.64 5.67 -7.40
N ARG A 263 14.17 4.59 -6.78
CA ARG A 263 12.75 4.32 -6.63
C ARG A 263 12.39 3.75 -5.26
N ALA A 264 11.09 3.60 -5.00
CA ALA A 264 10.53 3.02 -3.77
C ALA A 264 9.51 1.91 -4.08
N HIS A 265 8.31 1.88 -3.46
CA HIS A 265 7.09 1.11 -3.82
C HIS A 265 7.14 -0.42 -3.71
N GLU A 266 8.31 -1.03 -3.86
CA GLU A 266 8.50 -2.47 -3.69
C GLU A 266 9.14 -2.73 -2.33
N TYR A 267 8.51 -3.63 -1.58
CA TYR A 267 9.05 -4.16 -0.35
C TYR A 267 10.41 -4.84 -0.58
N GLU A 268 11.33 -4.64 0.34
CA GLU A 268 12.66 -5.28 0.34
C GLU A 268 13.03 -5.78 1.73
N ASP A 269 13.47 -7.04 1.83
CA ASP A 269 13.84 -7.68 3.11
C ASP A 269 14.94 -6.90 3.86
N GLU A 270 15.93 -6.38 3.11
CA GLU A 270 17.03 -5.56 3.64
C GLU A 270 16.75 -4.04 3.55
N GLY A 271 15.57 -3.65 3.07
CA GLY A 271 15.17 -2.26 2.87
C GLY A 271 15.71 -1.63 1.57
N PHE A 272 16.42 -2.38 0.73
CA PHE A 272 16.86 -1.92 -0.58
C PHE A 272 17.16 -3.09 -1.53
N THR A 273 17.24 -2.81 -2.83
CA THR A 273 17.76 -3.76 -3.82
C THR A 273 18.45 -3.06 -5.00
N PHE A 274 19.42 -3.75 -5.60
CA PHE A 274 20.12 -3.30 -6.79
C PHE A 274 19.53 -3.98 -8.04
N HIS A 275 18.99 -3.20 -8.95
CA HIS A 275 18.46 -3.71 -10.21
C HIS A 275 19.48 -3.55 -11.33
N PHE A 276 19.51 -4.53 -12.24
CA PHE A 276 20.31 -4.50 -13.47
C PHE A 276 21.80 -4.19 -13.29
N ASN A 277 22.38 -4.62 -12.16
CA ASN A 277 23.75 -4.29 -11.75
C ASN A 277 24.76 -5.44 -11.91
N SER A 278 24.34 -6.60 -12.43
CA SER A 278 25.20 -7.75 -12.72
C SER A 278 26.02 -7.56 -14.00
N GLU A 279 27.05 -8.40 -14.19
CA GLU A 279 27.96 -8.33 -15.35
C GLU A 279 27.24 -8.46 -16.70
N GLU A 280 26.12 -9.18 -16.76
CA GLU A 280 25.33 -9.40 -17.97
C GLU A 280 24.76 -8.10 -18.55
N TYR A 281 24.37 -7.16 -17.68
CA TYR A 281 23.81 -5.86 -18.07
C TYR A 281 24.88 -4.82 -18.42
N GLN A 282 26.16 -5.04 -18.07
CA GLN A 282 27.24 -4.09 -18.34
C GLN A 282 27.40 -3.78 -19.84
N LYS A 283 26.99 -4.72 -20.71
CA LYS A 283 27.00 -4.55 -22.17
C LYS A 283 25.98 -3.50 -22.65
N LEU A 284 24.88 -3.31 -21.90
CA LEU A 284 23.84 -2.32 -22.19
C LEU A 284 24.14 -0.96 -21.55
N ASP A 285 24.98 -0.92 -20.52
CA ASP A 285 25.27 0.30 -19.79
C ASP A 285 26.17 1.25 -20.60
N THR A 286 25.54 2.21 -21.26
CA THR A 286 26.20 3.27 -22.04
C THR A 286 26.39 4.58 -21.27
N ARG A 287 26.14 4.61 -19.95
CA ARG A 287 26.31 5.82 -19.13
C ARG A 287 27.77 6.24 -19.06
N GLU A 288 28.00 7.55 -19.02
CA GLU A 288 29.34 8.15 -18.92
C GLU A 288 29.99 7.88 -17.56
N ASP A 289 29.21 7.99 -16.47
CA ASP A 289 29.64 7.69 -15.11
C ASP A 289 28.84 6.49 -14.58
N LYS A 290 29.58 5.46 -14.13
CA LYS A 290 29.05 4.18 -13.61
C LYS A 290 29.33 4.00 -12.12
N SER A 291 29.61 5.09 -11.40
CA SER A 291 29.86 5.09 -9.95
C SER A 291 28.64 4.74 -9.10
N MET A 292 27.47 4.63 -9.73
CA MET A 292 26.24 4.12 -9.13
C MET A 292 25.59 3.02 -9.98
N PRO A 293 24.88 2.08 -9.33
CA PRO A 293 23.99 1.15 -10.02
C PRO A 293 22.98 1.91 -10.88
N PRO A 294 22.50 1.33 -11.99
CA PRO A 294 21.55 1.99 -12.88
C PRO A 294 20.22 2.29 -12.19
N LEU A 295 19.73 1.35 -11.39
CA LEU A 295 18.47 1.46 -10.68
C LEU A 295 18.60 0.88 -9.26
N LEU A 296 18.07 1.62 -8.29
CA LEU A 296 17.98 1.19 -6.90
C LEU A 296 16.53 1.34 -6.38
N THR A 297 16.02 0.30 -5.73
CA THR A 297 14.82 0.42 -4.88
C THR A 297 15.25 0.64 -3.43
N VAL A 298 14.55 1.53 -2.73
CA VAL A 298 14.73 1.80 -1.29
C VAL A 298 13.37 1.76 -0.61
N PHE A 299 13.30 1.08 0.54
CA PHE A 299 12.09 0.91 1.33
C PHE A 299 12.38 1.31 2.78
N SER A 300 11.68 2.32 3.30
CA SER A 300 12.00 2.97 4.58
C SER A 300 11.06 2.60 5.73
N ALA A 301 10.22 1.57 5.56
CA ALA A 301 9.28 1.06 6.57
C ALA A 301 9.77 -0.29 7.14
N PRO A 302 10.40 -0.32 8.33
CA PRO A 302 10.94 -1.55 8.91
C PRO A 302 9.83 -2.38 9.55
N ASN A 303 9.98 -3.70 9.59
CA ASN A 303 8.96 -4.63 10.08
C ASN A 303 7.55 -4.27 9.55
N TYR A 304 7.45 -4.09 8.24
CA TYR A 304 6.24 -3.64 7.58
C TYR A 304 5.02 -4.47 8.03
N CYS A 305 3.86 -3.81 8.16
CA CYS A 305 2.61 -4.39 8.66
C CYS A 305 2.76 -5.20 9.98
N ASP A 306 3.77 -4.86 10.81
CA ASP A 306 4.10 -5.52 12.07
C ASP A 306 4.43 -7.02 11.98
N SER A 307 4.66 -7.54 10.77
CA SER A 307 4.77 -8.98 10.55
C SER A 307 5.88 -9.41 9.60
N TYR A 308 6.30 -8.55 8.67
CA TYR A 308 7.24 -8.96 7.63
C TYR A 308 8.68 -9.08 8.15
N GLY A 309 9.03 -8.40 9.25
CA GLY A 309 10.36 -8.53 9.89
C GLY A 309 11.52 -7.97 9.06
N ASN A 310 11.24 -7.21 7.99
CA ASN A 310 12.27 -6.57 7.17
C ASN A 310 12.99 -5.45 7.92
N THR A 311 14.17 -5.12 7.39
CA THR A 311 14.89 -3.89 7.75
C THR A 311 14.43 -2.76 6.83
N ALA A 312 14.45 -1.52 7.31
CA ALA A 312 14.30 -0.34 6.47
C ALA A 312 15.67 0.17 6.02
N ALA A 313 15.72 0.88 4.91
CA ALA A 313 16.91 1.63 4.52
C ALA A 313 16.59 3.05 4.04
N TYR A 314 17.60 3.90 4.08
CA TYR A 314 17.63 5.19 3.40
C TYR A 314 19.01 5.42 2.77
N LEU A 315 19.08 6.30 1.78
CA LEU A 315 20.34 6.67 1.13
C LEU A 315 20.90 7.97 1.70
N LEU A 316 22.22 8.02 1.85
CA LEU A 316 22.95 9.22 2.22
C LEU A 316 24.01 9.54 1.17
N PHE A 317 23.79 10.63 0.44
CA PHE A 317 24.75 11.22 -0.49
C PHE A 317 25.60 12.26 0.21
N ARG A 318 26.91 12.25 -0.02
CA ARG A 318 27.87 13.30 0.36
C ARG A 318 28.60 13.74 -0.89
N ASN A 319 28.77 15.04 -1.08
CA ASN A 319 29.35 15.56 -2.32
C ASN A 319 30.85 15.91 -2.22
N GLU A 320 31.42 16.02 -1.02
CA GLU A 320 32.82 16.40 -0.78
C GLU A 320 33.49 15.55 0.33
N PRO A 321 34.27 14.50 -0.03
CA PRO A 321 34.34 13.87 -1.35
C PRO A 321 33.01 13.18 -1.72
N PHE A 322 32.78 12.93 -3.01
CA PHE A 322 31.58 12.21 -3.45
C PHE A 322 31.55 10.80 -2.86
N SER A 323 30.51 10.50 -2.09
CA SER A 323 30.16 9.15 -1.67
C SER A 323 28.65 9.01 -1.54
N TRP A 324 28.16 7.78 -1.64
CA TRP A 324 26.79 7.42 -1.32
C TRP A 324 26.82 6.16 -0.47
N GLU A 325 25.92 6.10 0.51
CA GLU A 325 25.85 5.00 1.47
C GLU A 325 24.39 4.61 1.68
N ILE A 326 24.16 3.32 1.90
CA ILE A 326 22.88 2.80 2.36
C ILE A 326 22.98 2.66 3.88
N GLN A 327 22.01 3.23 4.57
CA GLN A 327 21.90 3.16 6.03
C GLN A 327 20.65 2.37 6.38
N GLN A 328 20.83 1.30 7.14
CA GLN A 328 19.76 0.39 7.53
C GLN A 328 19.28 0.67 8.96
N ILE A 329 17.96 0.60 9.18
CA ILE A 329 17.31 0.86 10.46
C ILE A 329 16.33 -0.28 10.77
N LYS A 330 16.29 -0.66 12.04
CA LYS A 330 15.35 -1.64 12.59
C LYS A 330 14.10 -0.95 13.12
N SER A 331 13.03 -1.71 13.27
CA SER A 331 11.75 -1.19 13.75
C SER A 331 11.84 -0.61 15.16
N ALA A 332 11.09 0.45 15.36
CA ALA A 332 10.71 1.02 16.63
C ALA A 332 9.58 0.24 17.27
N GLY A 333 9.57 0.17 18.59
CA GLY A 333 8.32 -0.13 19.29
C GLY A 333 7.34 1.02 19.10
N HIS A 334 6.09 0.70 18.77
CA HIS A 334 5.00 1.66 18.78
C HIS A 334 3.84 1.16 19.65
N PRO A 335 2.97 2.05 20.12
CA PRO A 335 1.77 1.64 20.83
C PRO A 335 0.84 0.85 19.90
N ALA A 336 0.05 -0.05 20.49
CA ALA A 336 -1.00 -0.72 19.74
C ALA A 336 -1.96 0.32 19.13
N PRO A 337 -2.42 0.12 17.88
CA PRO A 337 -3.40 1.01 17.28
C PRO A 337 -4.61 1.14 18.21
N PRO A 338 -5.22 2.33 18.30
CA PRO A 338 -6.48 2.50 19.02
C PRO A 338 -7.59 1.78 18.26
N ILE A 339 -7.66 0.45 18.41
CA ILE A 339 -8.85 -0.33 18.09
C ILE A 339 -9.93 0.25 18.99
N ALA A 340 -11.05 0.71 18.41
CA ALA A 340 -12.15 1.31 19.17
C ALA A 340 -12.84 0.25 20.04
N SER A 341 -12.17 -0.21 21.09
CA SER A 341 -12.48 -1.41 21.86
C SER A 341 -13.07 -1.10 23.24
N ALA A 342 -13.66 0.08 23.42
CA ALA A 342 -14.37 0.41 24.66
C ALA A 342 -15.88 0.08 24.61
N GLU A 343 -16.49 -0.06 23.44
CA GLU A 343 -17.89 -0.47 23.32
C GLU A 343 -17.98 -1.99 23.13
N ARG A 344 -18.07 -2.73 24.24
CA ARG A 344 -18.58 -4.11 24.22
C ARG A 344 -19.96 -4.09 23.55
N GLY A 345 -20.03 -4.56 22.31
CA GLY A 345 -21.29 -4.71 21.56
C GLY A 345 -21.33 -4.09 20.16
N SER A 346 -20.22 -3.66 19.56
CA SER A 346 -20.24 -3.11 18.19
C SER A 346 -20.00 -4.17 17.11
N ASP A 347 -20.75 -4.07 16.00
CA ASP A 347 -20.80 -5.00 14.86
C ASP A 347 -19.44 -5.55 14.42
N MET A 348 -19.38 -6.86 14.14
CA MET A 348 -18.21 -7.60 13.63
C MET A 348 -17.49 -6.84 12.49
N TRP A 349 -18.26 -6.31 11.54
CA TRP A 349 -17.76 -5.55 10.41
C TRP A 349 -17.03 -4.27 10.81
N ARG A 350 -17.33 -3.68 11.97
CA ARG A 350 -16.64 -2.50 12.49
C ARG A 350 -15.24 -2.86 12.96
N LEU A 351 -15.09 -3.92 13.77
CA LEU A 351 -13.77 -4.39 14.22
C LEU A 351 -12.92 -4.81 13.02
N PHE A 352 -13.53 -5.57 12.11
CA PHE A 352 -12.89 -6.06 10.90
C PHE A 352 -12.42 -4.92 9.98
N ASN A 353 -13.28 -3.93 9.72
CA ASN A 353 -12.91 -2.73 8.96
C ASN A 353 -11.82 -1.89 9.62
N GLN A 354 -11.73 -1.93 10.95
CA GLN A 354 -10.70 -1.20 11.69
C GLN A 354 -9.34 -1.89 11.65
N THR A 355 -9.29 -3.22 11.51
CA THR A 355 -8.05 -3.97 11.62
C THR A 355 -7.50 -4.46 10.29
N LEU A 356 -8.39 -4.73 9.32
CA LEU A 356 -8.00 -5.32 8.05
C LEU A 356 -6.97 -4.49 7.24
N PRO A 357 -7.01 -3.15 7.23
CA PRO A 357 -5.98 -2.37 6.55
C PRO A 357 -4.55 -2.60 7.06
N PHE A 358 -4.40 -3.03 8.31
CA PHE A 358 -3.12 -3.28 8.97
C PHE A 358 -2.66 -4.75 8.85
N LEU A 359 -3.47 -5.62 8.25
CA LEU A 359 -3.08 -7.02 8.08
C LEU A 359 -2.09 -7.15 6.91
N PRO A 360 -1.09 -8.05 7.04
CA PRO A 360 -0.26 -8.41 5.92
C PRO A 360 -1.11 -9.10 4.84
N ALA A 361 -0.69 -8.92 3.59
CA ALA A 361 -1.17 -9.78 2.52
C ALA A 361 -0.57 -11.17 2.72
N SER A 362 -1.39 -12.14 3.14
CA SER A 362 -0.95 -13.51 3.39
C SER A 362 -2.06 -14.50 3.03
N LYS A 363 -1.74 -15.38 2.08
CA LYS A 363 -2.55 -16.55 1.75
C LYS A 363 -2.71 -17.47 2.95
N GLU A 364 -1.66 -17.64 3.76
CA GLU A 364 -1.66 -18.54 4.93
C GLU A 364 -2.64 -18.08 6.02
N PHE A 365 -2.74 -16.77 6.28
CA PHE A 365 -3.74 -16.24 7.22
C PHE A 365 -5.15 -16.63 6.80
N PHE A 366 -5.48 -16.46 5.52
CA PHE A 366 -6.80 -16.76 5.01
C PHE A 366 -7.05 -18.26 4.84
N GLU A 367 -6.04 -19.06 4.46
CA GLU A 367 -6.11 -20.53 4.47
C GLU A 367 -6.31 -21.07 5.89
N GLU A 368 -5.68 -20.49 6.91
CA GLU A 368 -5.90 -20.85 8.31
C GLU A 368 -7.32 -20.48 8.77
N VAL A 369 -7.82 -19.29 8.40
CA VAL A 369 -9.20 -18.87 8.66
C VAL A 369 -10.22 -19.77 7.93
N LEU A 370 -9.95 -20.13 6.67
CA LEU A 370 -10.79 -21.02 5.87
C LEU A 370 -10.75 -22.45 6.39
N TRP A 371 -9.57 -22.97 6.73
CA TRP A 371 -9.40 -24.29 7.31
C TRP A 371 -10.09 -24.40 8.67
N LEU A 372 -10.02 -23.36 9.52
CA LEU A 372 -10.79 -23.31 10.76
C LEU A 372 -12.31 -23.32 10.50
N ALA A 373 -12.77 -22.69 9.42
CA ALA A 373 -14.17 -22.73 9.01
C ALA A 373 -14.60 -24.10 8.41
N GLU A 374 -13.70 -24.78 7.69
CA GLU A 374 -13.97 -26.04 6.97
C GLU A 374 -13.76 -27.29 7.84
N GLY A 375 -12.64 -27.37 8.57
CA GLY A 375 -12.27 -28.49 9.44
C GLY A 375 -13.31 -28.76 10.54
N HIS A 376 -14.07 -27.74 10.93
CA HIS A 376 -15.11 -27.87 11.94
C HIS A 376 -16.50 -28.18 11.34
N ARG A 377 -16.73 -27.91 10.03
CA ARG A 377 -17.88 -28.46 9.27
C ARG A 377 -17.78 -29.99 9.18
N ALA A 378 -16.57 -30.53 9.03
CA ALA A 378 -16.32 -31.96 9.09
C ALA A 378 -16.62 -32.53 10.48
N GLN A 379 -16.24 -31.83 11.56
CA GLN A 379 -16.54 -32.27 12.93
C GLN A 379 -18.04 -32.15 13.29
N MET A 380 -18.78 -31.16 12.77
CA MET A 380 -20.23 -31.10 12.94
C MET A 380 -20.99 -32.15 12.12
N ARG A 381 -20.51 -32.49 10.90
CA ARG A 381 -21.04 -33.64 10.15
C ARG A 381 -20.82 -34.94 10.91
N VAL A 382 -19.63 -35.14 11.48
CA VAL A 382 -19.33 -36.30 12.34
C VAL A 382 -20.19 -36.33 13.61
N ALA A 383 -20.52 -35.17 14.19
CA ALA A 383 -21.43 -35.08 15.34
C ALA A 383 -22.90 -35.37 14.99
N CYS A 384 -23.32 -35.14 13.73
CA CYS A 384 -24.65 -35.51 13.23
C CYS A 384 -24.71 -36.95 12.69
N GLU A 385 -23.59 -37.54 12.26
CA GLU A 385 -23.52 -38.86 11.62
C GLU A 385 -23.16 -40.01 12.59
N LEU A 386 -23.12 -39.75 13.90
CA LEU A 386 -22.97 -40.80 14.94
C LEU A 386 -24.18 -41.74 15.10
N ASN A 387 -25.05 -41.85 14.08
CA ASN A 387 -26.19 -42.76 14.04
C ASN A 387 -26.24 -43.71 12.82
N SER A 388 -25.16 -43.86 12.06
CA SER A 388 -25.04 -44.99 11.14
C SER A 388 -23.58 -45.23 10.77
N ILE A 389 -23.02 -46.33 11.27
CA ILE A 389 -21.74 -46.87 10.81
C ILE A 389 -22.00 -47.60 9.49
N ASP A 390 -21.24 -47.27 8.45
CA ASP A 390 -20.61 -48.31 7.62
C ASP A 390 -19.29 -47.80 7.03
N HIS A 391 -18.29 -48.67 7.02
CA HIS A 391 -16.94 -48.40 6.55
C HIS A 391 -16.87 -48.51 5.02
N ASN A 392 -16.20 -47.57 4.33
CA ASN A 392 -15.24 -47.87 3.27
C ASN A 392 -14.46 -46.65 2.74
N GLU A 393 -13.16 -46.90 2.56
CA GLU A 393 -12.17 -46.31 1.64
C GLU A 393 -12.09 -44.78 1.44
N VAL A 394 -11.01 -44.20 1.99
CA VAL A 394 -10.51 -42.86 1.68
C VAL A 394 -9.44 -43.00 0.59
N ASP A 395 -9.76 -42.53 -0.61
CA ASP A 395 -8.81 -42.40 -1.71
C ASP A 395 -8.05 -41.07 -1.54
N ALA A 396 -6.74 -41.17 -1.32
CA ALA A 396 -5.85 -40.04 -1.11
C ALA A 396 -5.09 -39.74 -2.40
N SER A 397 -5.65 -38.88 -3.25
CA SER A 397 -4.89 -38.25 -4.32
C SER A 397 -5.29 -36.77 -4.49
N ALA A 398 -4.80 -35.94 -3.59
CA ALA A 398 -4.63 -34.52 -3.90
C ALA A 398 -3.27 -34.39 -4.61
N THR A 399 -3.32 -34.22 -5.93
CA THR A 399 -2.20 -33.84 -6.77
C THR A 399 -1.61 -32.53 -6.25
N VAL A 400 -0.45 -32.63 -5.62
CA VAL A 400 0.40 -31.49 -5.31
C VAL A 400 0.88 -30.96 -6.67
N VAL A 401 0.36 -29.79 -7.06
CA VAL A 401 0.91 -29.05 -8.20
C VAL A 401 2.30 -28.61 -7.77
N GLU A 402 3.32 -29.08 -8.49
CA GLU A 402 4.71 -28.70 -8.27
C GLU A 402 4.84 -27.18 -8.48
N GLU A 403 4.93 -26.40 -7.39
CA GLU A 403 5.30 -24.98 -7.45
C GLU A 403 6.76 -24.87 -7.87
N GLU A 404 7.00 -24.14 -8.96
CA GLU A 404 8.32 -23.87 -9.52
C GLU A 404 9.27 -23.23 -8.48
N HIS A 405 10.57 -23.50 -8.63
CA HIS A 405 11.65 -23.01 -7.76
C HIS A 405 11.81 -21.47 -7.83
N GLU A 406 10.91 -20.72 -7.22
CA GLU A 406 10.99 -19.26 -7.07
C GLU A 406 11.89 -18.87 -5.87
N ASP A 407 12.66 -17.78 -5.99
CA ASP A 407 13.46 -17.24 -4.88
C ASP A 407 12.53 -16.77 -3.74
N PRO A 408 12.73 -17.20 -2.47
CA PRO A 408 11.91 -16.75 -1.35
C PRO A 408 11.79 -15.22 -1.21
N ALA A 409 12.82 -14.47 -1.57
CA ALA A 409 12.78 -13.00 -1.52
C ALA A 409 11.84 -12.42 -2.60
N GLU A 410 11.92 -12.96 -3.82
CA GLU A 410 11.05 -12.60 -4.95
C GLU A 410 9.58 -12.94 -4.64
N ARG A 411 9.34 -14.14 -4.09
CA ARG A 411 8.01 -14.55 -3.62
C ARG A 411 7.46 -13.58 -2.55
N ARG A 412 8.28 -13.15 -1.59
CA ARG A 412 7.86 -12.17 -0.56
C ARG A 412 7.53 -10.81 -1.14
N ARG A 413 8.35 -10.29 -2.07
CA ARG A 413 8.08 -9.03 -2.77
C ARG A 413 6.78 -9.10 -3.56
N ARG A 414 6.53 -10.21 -4.24
CA ARG A 414 5.28 -10.43 -4.96
C ARG A 414 4.07 -10.46 -4.01
N LEU A 415 4.17 -11.19 -2.91
CA LEU A 415 3.08 -11.31 -1.92
C LEU A 415 2.76 -9.99 -1.20
N THR A 416 3.72 -9.08 -1.09
CA THR A 416 3.56 -7.76 -0.46
C THR A 416 3.03 -6.70 -1.42
N SER A 417 3.07 -6.96 -2.73
CA SER A 417 2.67 -5.97 -3.74
C SER A 417 1.18 -5.65 -3.65
N GLU A 418 0.86 -4.39 -3.39
CA GLU A 418 -0.52 -3.90 -3.43
C GLU A 418 -1.04 -3.85 -4.86
N MET A 419 -2.24 -4.41 -5.05
CA MET A 419 -2.96 -4.33 -6.32
C MET A 419 -3.91 -3.14 -6.33
N HIS A 420 -4.00 -2.44 -7.46
CA HIS A 420 -4.93 -1.32 -7.61
C HIS A 420 -6.39 -1.80 -7.45
N PRO A 421 -7.23 -1.18 -6.58
CA PRO A 421 -8.58 -1.65 -6.27
C PRO A 421 -9.53 -1.76 -7.47
N GLN A 422 -9.31 -1.02 -8.56
CA GLN A 422 -10.11 -1.17 -9.79
C GLN A 422 -9.87 -2.51 -10.50
N ALA A 423 -8.66 -3.09 -10.43
CA ALA A 423 -8.38 -4.41 -11.01
C ALA A 423 -9.20 -5.49 -10.30
N ILE A 424 -9.23 -5.44 -8.98
CA ILE A 424 -9.99 -6.35 -8.11
C ILE A 424 -11.51 -6.12 -8.26
N ARG A 425 -11.93 -4.85 -8.28
CA ARG A 425 -13.33 -4.48 -8.46
C ARG A 425 -13.89 -5.03 -9.74
N LYS A 426 -13.15 -5.08 -10.85
CA LYS A 426 -13.68 -5.64 -12.11
C LYS A 426 -14.10 -7.09 -11.95
N VAL A 427 -13.23 -7.93 -11.37
CA VAL A 427 -13.53 -9.36 -11.14
C VAL A 427 -14.70 -9.53 -10.17
N LEU A 428 -14.70 -8.79 -9.06
CA LEU A 428 -15.76 -8.91 -8.06
C LEU A 428 -17.08 -8.27 -8.52
N ASP A 429 -17.05 -7.14 -9.22
CA ASP A 429 -18.24 -6.48 -9.75
C ASP A 429 -18.84 -7.33 -10.88
N ASP A 430 -18.03 -7.93 -11.77
CA ASP A 430 -18.51 -8.88 -12.77
C ASP A 430 -19.22 -10.07 -12.10
N GLU A 431 -18.74 -10.52 -10.95
CA GLU A 431 -19.38 -11.59 -10.16
C GLU A 431 -20.65 -11.12 -9.46
N VAL A 432 -20.59 -9.99 -8.76
CA VAL A 432 -21.71 -9.38 -8.04
C VAL A 432 -22.77 -8.84 -9.00
N ASN A 433 -22.45 -8.63 -10.28
CA ASN A 433 -23.41 -8.30 -11.34
C ASN A 433 -24.15 -9.54 -11.86
N LYS A 434 -23.64 -10.76 -11.64
CA LYS A 434 -24.40 -12.00 -11.90
C LYS A 434 -25.47 -12.25 -10.85
N TRP A 435 -25.36 -11.61 -9.68
CA TRP A 435 -26.26 -11.75 -8.55
C TRP A 435 -27.64 -11.13 -8.86
N GLU A 436 -28.69 -11.77 -8.36
CA GLU A 436 -30.07 -11.31 -8.55
C GLU A 436 -30.30 -10.03 -7.75
N LEU A 437 -30.90 -9.02 -8.40
CA LEU A 437 -31.38 -7.81 -7.74
C LEU A 437 -32.68 -8.12 -7.02
N VAL A 438 -32.72 -7.84 -5.71
CA VAL A 438 -33.94 -7.99 -4.90
C VAL A 438 -34.36 -6.60 -4.43
N GLU A 439 -35.55 -6.18 -4.84
CA GLU A 439 -36.21 -4.98 -4.32
C GLU A 439 -37.10 -5.35 -3.13
N GLU A 440 -36.85 -4.75 -1.96
CA GLU A 440 -37.79 -4.88 -0.84
C GLU A 440 -39.02 -3.99 -1.07
N ALA A 441 -40.20 -4.62 -1.18
CA ALA A 441 -41.46 -3.89 -1.10
C ALA A 441 -41.68 -3.43 0.34
N SER A 442 -41.71 -2.12 0.58
CA SER A 442 -41.94 -1.55 1.90
C SER A 442 -43.33 -1.96 2.43
N ALA A 443 -43.36 -2.89 3.39
CA ALA A 443 -44.60 -3.23 4.10
C ALA A 443 -44.96 -2.08 5.07
N HIS A 444 -45.78 -1.15 4.57
CA HIS A 444 -46.71 -0.27 5.30
C HIS A 444 -46.29 0.20 6.71
N SER A 445 -45.69 1.38 6.81
CA SER A 445 -46.29 2.49 7.57
C SER A 445 -45.65 3.83 7.18
N SER A 446 -46.52 4.82 7.00
CA SER A 446 -46.30 6.24 6.66
C SER A 446 -44.87 6.81 6.80
N GLY A 447 -44.26 7.16 5.67
CA GLY A 447 -43.11 8.05 5.59
C GLY A 447 -42.26 7.75 4.35
N GLN A 448 -42.05 8.74 3.47
CA GLN A 448 -41.24 8.62 2.25
C GLN A 448 -39.84 8.08 2.57
N ALA A 449 -39.59 6.80 2.27
CA ALA A 449 -38.26 6.24 2.17
C ALA A 449 -38.12 5.59 0.79
N SER A 450 -37.08 5.95 0.06
CA SER A 450 -36.74 5.33 -1.23
C SER A 450 -36.48 3.82 -1.03
N PRO A 451 -36.85 2.96 -2.01
CA PRO A 451 -36.61 1.52 -1.90
C PRO A 451 -35.12 1.23 -1.73
N ARG A 452 -34.78 0.33 -0.79
CA ARG A 452 -33.42 -0.19 -0.63
C ARG A 452 -33.22 -1.31 -1.66
N ILE A 453 -32.26 -1.11 -2.56
CA ILE A 453 -31.89 -2.12 -3.56
C ILE A 453 -30.81 -3.00 -2.95
N HIS A 454 -31.00 -4.33 -3.03
CA HIS A 454 -30.06 -5.32 -2.52
C HIS A 454 -29.66 -6.33 -3.60
N ARG A 455 -28.52 -7.01 -3.42
CA ARG A 455 -28.00 -8.03 -4.35
C ARG A 455 -27.85 -9.38 -3.66
N ARG A 456 -28.25 -10.47 -4.33
CA ARG A 456 -28.21 -11.86 -3.84
C ARG A 456 -27.37 -12.76 -4.76
N PRO A 457 -26.39 -13.53 -4.26
CA PRO A 457 -25.61 -14.47 -5.07
C PRO A 457 -26.48 -15.37 -5.96
N SER A 458 -26.21 -15.38 -7.27
CA SER A 458 -26.90 -16.29 -8.21
C SER A 458 -26.32 -17.70 -8.04
N LEU A 459 -27.07 -18.56 -7.35
CA LEU A 459 -26.73 -19.96 -7.17
C LEU A 459 -27.00 -20.72 -8.48
N GLY A 460 -26.06 -20.66 -9.43
CA GLY A 460 -26.09 -21.55 -10.59
C GLY A 460 -25.90 -23.00 -10.14
N ASN A 461 -26.91 -23.85 -10.39
CA ASN A 461 -26.91 -25.31 -10.20
C ASN A 461 -26.28 -25.82 -8.89
N MET A 462 -26.67 -25.27 -7.74
CA MET A 462 -26.48 -25.96 -6.47
C MET A 462 -27.79 -26.69 -6.12
N ASP A 463 -27.71 -27.99 -5.82
CA ASP A 463 -28.87 -28.83 -5.51
C ASP A 463 -29.79 -28.16 -4.49
N GLU A 464 -31.07 -28.03 -4.85
CA GLU A 464 -32.15 -27.30 -4.14
C GLU A 464 -32.53 -27.89 -2.75
N HIS A 465 -31.73 -28.79 -2.18
CA HIS A 465 -32.06 -29.44 -0.93
C HIS A 465 -31.14 -28.99 0.20
N GLN A 466 -31.61 -27.93 0.87
CA GLN A 466 -31.26 -27.41 2.21
C GLN A 466 -30.74 -25.96 2.19
N ILE A 467 -31.60 -24.99 1.88
CA ILE A 467 -31.40 -23.62 2.37
C ILE A 467 -32.75 -23.11 2.88
N ASP A 468 -32.85 -23.02 4.19
CA ASP A 468 -34.02 -22.56 4.94
C ASP A 468 -34.35 -21.08 4.62
N GLU A 469 -35.62 -20.71 4.76
CA GLU A 469 -36.19 -19.43 4.31
C GLU A 469 -35.65 -18.21 5.11
N ARG A 470 -34.71 -17.43 4.53
CA ARG A 470 -34.57 -15.94 4.57
C ARG A 470 -33.21 -15.48 3.96
N PRO A 471 -33.14 -14.37 3.19
CA PRO A 471 -31.89 -13.93 2.55
C PRO A 471 -31.13 -12.91 3.42
N ASN A 472 -29.88 -13.21 3.82
CA ASN A 472 -28.98 -12.20 4.37
C ASN A 472 -28.33 -11.42 3.22
N LEU A 473 -28.71 -10.16 3.07
CA LEU A 473 -28.28 -9.25 2.00
C LEU A 473 -27.08 -8.41 2.49
N LEU A 474 -26.01 -8.33 1.68
CA LEU A 474 -24.84 -7.49 2.00
C LEU A 474 -25.14 -6.01 1.71
N THR A 475 -24.79 -5.14 2.66
CA THR A 475 -24.71 -3.69 2.47
C THR A 475 -23.52 -3.32 1.58
N PRO A 476 -23.51 -2.13 0.96
CA PRO A 476 -22.35 -1.66 0.18
C PRO A 476 -21.05 -1.64 0.99
N GLN A 477 -21.14 -1.32 2.29
CA GLN A 477 -19.97 -1.30 3.17
C GLN A 477 -19.40 -2.70 3.40
N GLU A 478 -20.25 -3.70 3.65
CA GLU A 478 -19.80 -5.09 3.81
C GLU A 478 -19.21 -5.65 2.51
N LEU A 479 -19.75 -5.24 1.35
CA LEU A 479 -19.20 -5.59 0.05
C LEU A 479 -17.81 -4.97 -0.17
N ASP A 480 -17.60 -3.71 0.20
CA ASP A 480 -16.29 -3.06 0.13
C ASP A 480 -15.28 -3.72 1.08
N THR A 481 -15.73 -4.15 2.27
CA THR A 481 -14.89 -4.93 3.19
C THR A 481 -14.47 -6.27 2.58
N ILE A 482 -15.39 -6.99 1.92
CA ILE A 482 -15.09 -8.24 1.22
C ILE A 482 -14.14 -7.99 0.05
N LYS A 483 -14.32 -6.90 -0.71
CA LYS A 483 -13.37 -6.47 -1.75
C LYS A 483 -11.97 -6.27 -1.19
N LEU A 484 -11.87 -5.63 -0.03
CA LEU A 484 -10.59 -5.41 0.65
C LEU A 484 -9.96 -6.72 1.11
N MET A 485 -10.75 -7.68 1.63
CA MET A 485 -10.24 -9.03 1.93
C MET A 485 -9.62 -9.68 0.70
N PHE A 486 -10.35 -9.70 -0.43
CA PHE A 486 -9.84 -10.30 -1.66
C PHE A 486 -8.59 -9.57 -2.19
N SER A 487 -8.52 -8.24 -2.03
CA SER A 487 -7.32 -7.47 -2.37
C SER A 487 -6.06 -7.89 -1.61
N LEU A 488 -6.23 -8.31 -0.35
CA LEU A 488 -5.15 -8.79 0.50
C LEU A 488 -4.89 -10.30 0.33
N MET A 489 -5.78 -11.02 -0.38
CA MET A 489 -5.68 -12.46 -0.63
C MET A 489 -4.96 -12.79 -1.94
N ASP A 490 -5.22 -12.02 -3.00
CA ASP A 490 -4.75 -12.32 -4.36
C ASP A 490 -3.68 -11.32 -4.81
N THR A 491 -2.62 -11.14 -4.04
CA THR A 491 -1.55 -10.16 -4.36
C THR A 491 -0.66 -10.59 -5.54
N ASP A 492 -0.67 -11.88 -5.90
CA ASP A 492 0.13 -12.42 -6.98
C ASP A 492 -0.65 -12.96 -8.18
N GLY A 493 -1.98 -12.84 -8.18
CA GLY A 493 -2.83 -13.42 -9.22
C GLY A 493 -2.83 -14.96 -9.25
N SER A 494 -2.14 -15.63 -8.30
CA SER A 494 -2.09 -17.09 -8.20
C SER A 494 -3.40 -17.65 -7.65
N LEU A 495 -4.14 -16.83 -6.92
CA LEU A 495 -5.49 -17.14 -6.50
C LEU A 495 -6.36 -16.90 -7.72
N GLU A 496 -6.55 -17.93 -8.55
CA GLU A 496 -7.60 -17.90 -9.56
C GLU A 496 -8.95 -17.67 -8.85
N LEU A 497 -9.37 -16.40 -8.74
CA LEU A 497 -10.64 -15.95 -8.20
C LEU A 497 -11.72 -16.28 -9.23
N SER A 498 -11.95 -17.57 -9.42
CA SER A 498 -13.04 -18.03 -10.27
C SER A 498 -14.37 -17.63 -9.62
N SER A 499 -15.34 -17.29 -10.46
CA SER A 499 -16.73 -17.00 -10.11
C SER A 499 -17.27 -17.95 -9.02
N THR A 500 -16.99 -19.24 -9.18
CA THR A 500 -17.40 -20.29 -8.25
C THR A 500 -16.73 -20.21 -6.88
N LYS A 501 -15.44 -19.87 -6.81
CA LYS A 501 -14.69 -19.74 -5.54
C LYS A 501 -15.11 -18.49 -4.77
N VAL A 502 -15.26 -17.36 -5.46
CA VAL A 502 -15.74 -16.09 -4.88
C VAL A 502 -17.16 -16.25 -4.33
N SER A 503 -18.07 -16.83 -5.12
CA SER A 503 -19.45 -17.09 -4.69
C SER A 503 -19.51 -18.06 -3.51
N LYS A 504 -18.72 -19.15 -3.50
CA LYS A 504 -18.62 -20.06 -2.35
C LYS A 504 -18.10 -19.39 -1.08
N PHE A 505 -17.06 -18.55 -1.20
CA PHE A 505 -16.50 -17.81 -0.07
C PHE A 505 -17.53 -16.87 0.56
N ILE A 506 -18.23 -16.10 -0.27
CA ILE A 506 -19.25 -15.16 0.19
C ILE A 506 -20.44 -15.90 0.80
N LEU A 507 -20.88 -17.02 0.21
CA LEU A 507 -21.93 -17.87 0.78
C LEU A 507 -21.51 -18.47 2.12
N ASN A 508 -20.24 -18.84 2.30
CA ASN A 508 -19.73 -19.30 3.58
C ASN A 508 -19.77 -18.18 4.65
N ILE A 509 -19.38 -16.95 4.30
CA ILE A 509 -19.52 -15.77 5.20
C ILE A 509 -20.99 -15.51 5.55
N LEU A 510 -21.89 -15.56 4.58
CA LEU A 510 -23.32 -15.31 4.78
C LEU A 510 -24.03 -16.43 5.55
N ALA A 511 -23.62 -17.69 5.35
CA ALA A 511 -24.14 -18.83 6.10
C ALA A 511 -23.68 -18.80 7.57
N LEU A 512 -22.50 -18.25 7.87
CA LEU A 512 -22.02 -18.05 9.25
C LEU A 512 -22.89 -17.08 10.06
N GLN A 513 -23.67 -16.20 9.43
CA GLN A 513 -24.67 -15.37 10.13
C GLN A 513 -25.90 -16.16 10.62
N THR A 514 -26.12 -17.37 10.10
CA THR A 514 -27.27 -18.22 10.49
C THR A 514 -26.94 -19.27 11.56
N LEU A 515 -25.65 -19.48 11.85
CA LEU A 515 -25.19 -20.45 12.86
C LEU A 515 -24.96 -19.76 14.22
N THR A 516 -25.20 -20.52 15.30
CA THR A 516 -25.30 -20.03 16.69
C THR A 516 -24.14 -19.14 17.16
N PRO A 517 -24.37 -18.21 18.12
CA PRO A 517 -23.41 -17.18 18.57
C PRO A 517 -22.05 -17.69 19.07
N ILE A 518 -21.89 -19.00 19.29
CA ILE A 518 -20.65 -19.62 19.75
C ILE A 518 -19.60 -19.64 18.62
N TRP A 519 -19.97 -20.01 17.40
CA TRP A 519 -19.07 -20.07 16.24
C TRP A 519 -18.45 -18.72 15.91
N MET A 520 -19.29 -17.69 16.01
CA MET A 520 -18.94 -16.31 15.77
C MET A 520 -17.94 -15.80 16.82
N LEU A 521 -18.09 -16.22 18.09
CA LEU A 521 -17.15 -15.92 19.17
C LEU A 521 -15.77 -16.56 18.92
N TRP A 522 -15.69 -17.73 18.30
CA TRP A 522 -14.43 -18.43 18.03
C TRP A 522 -13.62 -17.83 16.87
N ILE A 523 -14.27 -17.47 15.76
CA ILE A 523 -13.59 -16.73 14.68
C ILE A 523 -13.13 -15.36 15.19
N MET A 524 -13.96 -14.68 15.99
CA MET A 524 -13.56 -13.44 16.65
C MET A 524 -12.40 -13.65 17.63
N THR A 525 -12.39 -14.76 18.38
CA THR A 525 -11.28 -15.07 19.29
C THR A 525 -10.01 -15.39 18.50
N ALA A 526 -10.09 -16.11 17.38
CA ALA A 526 -8.95 -16.41 16.52
C ALA A 526 -8.40 -15.14 15.84
N MET A 527 -9.28 -14.30 15.28
CA MET A 527 -8.89 -13.01 14.70
C MET A 527 -8.30 -12.07 15.75
N VAL A 528 -8.98 -11.88 16.89
CA VAL A 528 -8.47 -11.04 17.99
C VAL A 528 -7.18 -11.62 18.55
N TRP A 529 -7.06 -12.94 18.71
CA TRP A 529 -5.81 -13.58 19.14
C TRP A 529 -4.69 -13.39 18.12
N TRP A 530 -4.98 -13.45 16.83
CA TRP A 530 -3.99 -13.24 15.77
C TRP A 530 -3.58 -11.77 15.65
N ILE A 531 -4.54 -10.85 15.74
CA ILE A 531 -4.33 -9.39 15.86
C ILE A 531 -3.47 -9.08 17.08
N LEU A 532 -3.84 -9.62 18.25
CA LEU A 532 -3.05 -9.47 19.48
C LEU A 532 -1.67 -10.13 19.33
N ARG A 533 -1.55 -11.23 18.57
CA ARG A 533 -0.27 -11.90 18.31
C ARG A 533 0.63 -11.06 17.42
N ILE A 534 0.12 -10.44 16.35
CA ILE A 534 0.84 -9.48 15.50
C ILE A 534 1.32 -8.30 16.36
N PHE A 535 0.39 -7.61 17.01
CA PHE A 535 0.75 -6.43 17.80
C PHE A 535 1.63 -6.77 19.02
N SER A 536 1.49 -7.96 19.62
CA SER A 536 2.38 -8.42 20.70
C SER A 536 3.80 -8.76 20.22
N ARG A 537 3.98 -9.09 18.94
CA ARG A 537 5.29 -9.33 18.34
C ARG A 537 6.00 -8.02 17.96
N GLY A 538 5.25 -6.97 17.64
CA GLY A 538 5.79 -5.61 17.45
C GLY A 538 6.09 -4.83 18.74
N LEU A 539 5.60 -5.31 19.90
CA LEU A 539 5.83 -4.71 21.22
C LEU A 539 7.09 -5.23 21.94
N GLN A 540 7.80 -6.22 21.38
CA GLN A 540 9.10 -6.72 21.87
C GLN A 540 10.24 -6.09 21.07
#